data_AF-A0A1V5LH09-F1
#
_entry.id   AF-A0A1V5LH09-F1
#
_cell.length_a   1.000
_cell.length_b   1.000
_cell.length_c   1.000
_cell.angle_alpha   90.00
_cell.angle_beta   90.00
_cell.angle_gamma   90.00
#
_symmetry.space_group_name_H-M   'P 1'
#
loop_
_entity.id
_entity.type
_entity.pdbx_description
1 polymer ?
#
loop_
_entity_poly.entity_id
_entity_poly.type
_entity_poly.pdbx_seq_one_letter_code
_entity_poly.pdbx_strand_id
1 'polypeptide(L)'
;MKKRSAFYPGVFALAMGMLLVSSLAQEKGAQGPPPARKIPGITAPDAFPNACVDCHLNYAEMQMDTRFSTLLQRLCEKVEPGLLAKAQAAAPKALMLEGRHPEVGDIFDNVPASCLSCHGEGSETSPPFSKMIHAIHLTGGEANHFLTLFQGECTHCHKLDQATGLWTIPSGAEKK
;
A
#
# COMPACT_ATOMS: atom_id res chain seq x y z
N MET A 1 29.06 93.48 34.99
CA MET A 1 27.77 93.79 35.65
C MET A 1 26.68 92.91 35.02
N LYS A 2 25.84 92.23 35.84
CA LYS A 2 24.51 91.63 35.57
C LYS A 2 24.24 91.14 34.12
N LYS A 3 23.90 89.87 33.88
CA LYS A 3 22.62 89.25 34.28
C LYS A 3 22.68 87.72 34.22
N ARG A 4 21.89 87.12 35.12
CA ARG A 4 21.65 85.69 35.34
C ARG A 4 20.58 85.15 34.39
N SER A 5 20.65 83.86 34.06
CA SER A 5 19.53 82.90 33.99
C SER A 5 20.09 81.57 33.44
N ALA A 6 20.37 80.57 34.29
CA ALA A 6 19.44 79.50 34.71
C ALA A 6 19.09 78.54 33.56
N PHE A 7 19.52 77.28 33.63
CA PHE A 7 18.63 76.10 33.70
C PHE A 7 19.43 74.78 33.74
N TYR A 8 19.18 74.04 34.83
CA TYR A 8 19.36 72.63 35.22
C TYR A 8 20.50 71.71 34.72
N PRO A 9 21.15 71.00 35.68
CA PRO A 9 22.00 69.84 35.44
C PRO A 9 21.16 68.56 35.33
N GLY A 10 21.66 67.52 34.68
CA GLY A 10 20.94 66.24 34.66
C GLY A 10 21.56 65.21 33.75
N VAL A 11 22.60 64.56 34.27
CA VAL A 11 23.22 63.31 33.83
C VAL A 11 22.19 62.35 33.19
N PHE A 12 22.32 62.08 31.89
CA PHE A 12 21.65 60.95 31.24
C PHE A 12 22.41 59.67 31.59
N ALA A 13 21.98 59.03 32.68
CA ALA A 13 22.44 57.71 33.07
C ALA A 13 21.68 56.62 32.28
N LEU A 14 22.48 55.70 31.74
CA LEU A 14 22.19 54.36 31.27
C LEU A 14 20.86 53.76 31.81
N ALA A 15 19.93 53.42 30.92
CA ALA A 15 18.80 52.55 31.21
C ALA A 15 18.86 51.29 30.33
N MET A 16 19.26 50.18 30.94
CA MET A 16 19.15 48.81 30.46
C MET A 16 17.69 48.50 30.06
N GLY A 17 17.42 48.43 28.76
CA GLY A 17 16.25 47.74 28.22
C GLY A 17 16.59 46.28 27.95
N MET A 18 16.57 45.44 28.99
CA MET A 18 16.59 43.99 28.81
C MET A 18 15.29 43.59 28.08
N LEU A 19 15.43 43.29 26.79
CA LEU A 19 14.43 42.58 25.99
C LEU A 19 14.17 41.22 26.65
N LEU A 20 13.11 41.15 27.44
CA LEU A 20 12.48 39.91 27.85
C LEU A 20 11.87 39.25 26.61
N VAL A 21 12.70 38.55 25.85
CA VAL A 21 12.23 37.59 24.86
C VAL A 21 11.73 36.40 25.66
N SER A 22 10.44 36.43 26.03
CA SER A 22 9.75 35.27 26.56
C SER A 22 9.88 34.15 25.53
N SER A 23 10.81 33.24 25.82
CA SER A 23 10.97 31.97 25.13
C SER A 23 9.64 31.23 25.23
N LEU A 24 8.85 31.27 24.15
CA LEU A 24 7.89 30.22 23.83
C LEU A 24 8.69 28.98 23.40
N ALA A 25 9.55 28.49 24.29
CA ALA A 25 9.95 27.11 24.28
C ALA A 25 8.71 26.34 24.69
N GLN A 26 7.88 26.04 23.69
CA GLN A 26 6.89 24.99 23.78
C GLN A 26 7.62 23.76 24.27
N GLU A 27 7.42 23.40 25.54
CA GLU A 27 7.83 22.12 26.06
C GLU A 27 7.21 21.08 25.13
N LYS A 28 8.03 20.51 24.25
CA LYS A 28 7.76 19.20 23.67
C LYS A 28 7.77 18.24 24.84
N GLY A 29 6.65 18.17 25.56
CA GLY A 29 6.35 17.05 26.42
C GLY A 29 6.63 15.81 25.60
N ALA A 30 7.46 14.92 26.15
CA ALA A 30 7.85 13.69 25.50
C ALA A 30 6.59 12.87 25.21
N GLN A 31 6.00 13.09 24.03
CA GLN A 31 4.95 12.24 23.50
C GLN A 31 5.61 10.88 23.31
N GLY A 32 5.15 9.88 24.06
CA GLY A 32 5.61 8.51 23.93
C GLY A 32 5.48 8.02 22.48
N PRO A 33 6.06 6.85 22.15
CA PRO A 33 5.95 6.31 20.81
C PRO A 33 4.47 6.23 20.41
N PRO A 34 4.14 6.45 19.12
CA PRO A 34 2.78 6.32 18.65
C PRO A 34 2.24 4.92 18.98
N PRO A 35 0.92 4.79 19.20
CA PRO A 35 0.32 3.49 19.45
C PRO A 35 0.67 2.53 18.30
N ALA A 36 0.83 1.24 18.63
CA ALA A 36 1.12 0.22 17.64
C ALA A 36 0.08 0.25 16.51
N ARG A 37 0.54 0.17 15.26
CA ARG A 37 -0.34 0.03 14.11
C ARG A 37 -1.19 -1.22 14.28
N LYS A 38 -2.47 -1.09 13.92
CA LYS A 38 -3.37 -2.23 13.75
C LYS A 38 -3.02 -2.91 12.43
N ILE A 39 -2.43 -4.10 12.51
CA ILE A 39 -2.06 -4.94 11.37
C ILE A 39 -3.06 -6.10 11.34
N PRO A 40 -3.91 -6.22 10.30
CA PRO A 40 -4.89 -7.29 10.17
C PRO A 40 -4.24 -8.67 10.28
N GLY A 41 -4.83 -9.56 11.08
CA GLY A 41 -4.31 -10.90 11.34
C GLY A 41 -3.11 -10.97 12.30
N ILE A 42 -2.58 -9.83 12.77
CA ILE A 42 -1.48 -9.78 13.73
C ILE A 42 -1.88 -9.07 15.01
N THR A 43 -2.17 -7.77 14.92
CA THR A 43 -2.57 -6.92 16.06
C THR A 43 -4.01 -6.42 15.96
N ALA A 44 -4.75 -6.88 14.95
CA ALA A 44 -6.16 -6.61 14.74
C ALA A 44 -6.84 -7.82 14.05
N PRO A 45 -8.17 -7.95 14.13
CA PRO A 45 -8.91 -8.97 13.38
C PRO A 45 -8.58 -8.92 11.88
N ASP A 46 -8.50 -10.09 11.26
CA ASP A 46 -8.28 -10.21 9.83
C ASP A 46 -9.63 -10.14 9.09
N ALA A 47 -9.81 -9.10 8.28
CA ALA A 47 -10.99 -8.94 7.45
C ALA A 47 -10.93 -9.77 6.15
N PHE A 48 -9.74 -10.30 5.80
CA PHE A 48 -9.50 -11.00 4.54
C PHE A 48 -8.78 -12.35 4.76
N PRO A 49 -9.29 -13.25 5.63
CA PRO A 49 -8.61 -14.49 6.00
C PRO A 49 -8.30 -15.44 4.83
N ASN A 50 -9.05 -15.37 3.72
CA ASN A 50 -8.86 -16.17 2.50
C ASN A 50 -8.17 -15.40 1.38
N ALA A 51 -7.59 -14.23 1.69
CA ALA A 51 -6.80 -13.41 0.79
C ALA A 51 -7.52 -13.08 -0.54
N CYS A 52 -7.08 -13.67 -1.65
CA CYS A 52 -7.52 -13.39 -3.00
C CYS A 52 -9.05 -13.36 -3.13
N VAL A 53 -9.71 -14.39 -2.62
CA VAL A 53 -11.16 -14.57 -2.80
C VAL A 53 -12.02 -13.78 -1.81
N ASP A 54 -11.42 -13.04 -0.88
CA ASP A 54 -12.15 -12.11 -0.02
C ASP A 54 -12.30 -10.71 -0.63
N CYS A 55 -11.47 -10.35 -1.62
CA CYS A 55 -11.55 -9.08 -2.35
C CYS A 55 -12.01 -9.25 -3.81
N HIS A 56 -11.70 -10.37 -4.45
CA HIS A 56 -12.11 -10.63 -5.83
C HIS A 56 -13.55 -11.16 -5.88
N LEU A 57 -14.49 -10.24 -5.69
CA LEU A 57 -15.92 -10.48 -5.54
C LEU A 57 -16.72 -9.78 -6.64
N ASN A 58 -18.02 -10.04 -6.67
CA ASN A 58 -18.97 -9.24 -7.44
C ASN A 58 -19.49 -8.07 -6.59
N TYR A 59 -18.99 -6.86 -6.84
CA TYR A 59 -19.48 -5.62 -6.24
C TYR A 59 -20.62 -5.06 -7.09
N ALA A 60 -21.79 -5.70 -7.01
CA ALA A 60 -22.94 -5.39 -7.86
C ALA A 60 -23.38 -3.92 -7.77
N GLU A 61 -23.37 -3.34 -6.57
CA GLU A 61 -23.73 -1.93 -6.34
C GLU A 61 -22.77 -0.95 -7.04
N MET A 62 -21.52 -1.36 -7.25
CA MET A 62 -20.50 -0.60 -7.96
C MET A 62 -20.41 -0.97 -9.44
N GLN A 63 -21.28 -1.85 -9.93
CA GLN A 63 -21.23 -2.44 -11.26
C GLN A 63 -19.84 -3.01 -11.61
N MET A 64 -19.18 -3.59 -10.61
CA MET A 64 -17.79 -4.04 -10.72
C MET A 64 -17.69 -5.51 -10.32
N ASP A 65 -17.56 -6.38 -11.32
CA ASP A 65 -17.29 -7.80 -11.10
C ASP A 65 -15.79 -8.07 -11.26
N THR A 66 -15.12 -8.34 -10.14
CA THR A 66 -13.69 -8.68 -10.05
C THR A 66 -13.44 -10.15 -9.73
N ARG A 67 -14.47 -11.00 -9.76
CA ARG A 67 -14.29 -12.45 -9.66
C ARG A 67 -13.28 -12.93 -10.71
N PHE A 68 -12.43 -13.88 -10.33
CA PHE A 68 -11.40 -14.44 -11.19
C PHE A 68 -11.97 -15.09 -12.44
N SER A 69 -13.11 -15.78 -12.37
CA SER A 69 -13.80 -16.32 -13.54
C SER A 69 -14.12 -15.23 -14.57
N THR A 70 -14.70 -14.11 -14.11
CA THR A 70 -15.00 -12.94 -14.93
C THR A 70 -13.75 -12.25 -15.46
N LEU A 71 -12.75 -12.02 -14.60
CA LEU A 71 -11.51 -11.36 -15.00
C LEU A 71 -10.73 -12.20 -16.01
N LEU A 72 -10.60 -13.50 -15.79
CA LEU A 72 -9.84 -14.38 -16.67
C LEU A 72 -10.49 -14.46 -18.06
N GLN A 73 -11.82 -14.53 -18.13
CA GLN A 73 -12.53 -14.45 -19.40
C GLN A 73 -12.18 -13.18 -20.18
N ARG A 74 -12.18 -12.01 -19.52
CA ARG A 74 -11.78 -10.74 -20.15
C ARG A 74 -10.31 -10.76 -20.59
N LEU A 75 -9.43 -11.33 -19.78
CA LEU A 75 -8.00 -11.44 -20.11
C LEU A 75 -7.74 -12.39 -21.29
N CYS A 76 -8.59 -13.40 -21.50
CA CYS A 76 -8.54 -14.26 -22.70
C CYS A 76 -8.88 -13.49 -23.97
N GLU A 77 -9.81 -12.54 -23.90
CA GLU A 77 -10.15 -11.67 -25.03
C GLU A 77 -9.01 -10.67 -25.31
N LYS A 78 -8.59 -9.93 -24.28
CA LYS A 78 -7.53 -8.93 -24.38
C LYS A 78 -7.03 -8.49 -23.00
N VAL A 79 -5.72 -8.41 -22.86
CA VAL A 79 -5.07 -7.77 -21.72
C VAL A 79 -4.88 -6.29 -22.00
N GLU A 80 -5.38 -5.44 -21.12
CA GLU A 80 -5.20 -3.98 -21.20
C GLU A 80 -3.70 -3.60 -21.23
N PRO A 81 -3.27 -2.60 -22.02
CA PRO A 81 -1.85 -2.32 -22.26
C PRO A 81 -1.03 -2.08 -20.97
N GLY A 82 -1.60 -1.38 -19.98
CA GLY A 82 -0.93 -1.14 -18.71
C GLY A 82 -0.73 -2.42 -17.88
N LEU A 83 -1.70 -3.34 -17.93
CA LEU A 83 -1.58 -4.65 -17.28
C LEU A 83 -0.60 -5.56 -18.04
N LEU A 84 -0.64 -5.53 -19.37
CA LEU A 84 0.30 -6.26 -20.22
C LEU A 84 1.75 -5.82 -19.94
N ALA A 85 1.99 -4.51 -19.81
CA ALA A 85 3.32 -4.00 -19.48
C ALA A 85 3.83 -4.51 -18.13
N LYS A 86 2.97 -4.55 -17.10
CA LYS A 86 3.30 -5.10 -15.78
C LYS A 86 3.58 -6.61 -15.86
N ALA A 87 2.75 -7.36 -16.58
CA ALA A 87 2.94 -8.79 -16.79
C ALA A 87 4.25 -9.08 -17.56
N GLN A 88 4.54 -8.31 -18.60
CA GLN A 88 5.75 -8.43 -19.40
C GLN A 88 7.01 -8.09 -18.59
N ALA A 89 6.94 -7.10 -17.69
CA ALA A 89 8.03 -6.77 -16.78
C ALA A 89 8.30 -7.86 -15.73
N ALA A 90 7.28 -8.64 -15.37
CA ALA A 90 7.42 -9.79 -14.49
C ALA A 90 7.87 -11.06 -15.23
N ALA A 91 7.66 -11.14 -16.55
CA ALA A 91 7.93 -12.31 -17.37
C ALA A 91 9.43 -12.67 -17.45
N PRO A 92 9.78 -13.94 -17.71
CA PRO A 92 11.13 -14.31 -18.10
C PRO A 92 11.59 -13.49 -19.30
N LYS A 93 12.88 -13.10 -19.33
CA LYS A 93 13.41 -12.20 -20.38
C LYS A 93 13.20 -12.72 -21.80
N ALA A 94 13.18 -14.04 -21.98
CA ALA A 94 12.98 -14.68 -23.29
C ALA A 94 11.50 -14.80 -23.69
N LEU A 95 10.57 -14.53 -22.78
CA LEU A 95 9.14 -14.64 -23.02
C LEU A 95 8.56 -13.30 -23.46
N MET A 96 7.98 -13.27 -24.66
CA MET A 96 7.19 -12.15 -25.15
C MET A 96 5.70 -12.49 -25.04
N LEU A 97 4.94 -11.65 -24.34
CA LEU A 97 3.52 -11.86 -24.14
C LEU A 97 2.70 -11.32 -25.32
N GLU A 98 1.72 -12.11 -25.76
CA GLU A 98 0.85 -11.77 -26.90
C GLU A 98 -0.29 -10.80 -26.55
N GLY A 99 -0.47 -10.46 -25.27
CA GLY A 99 -1.57 -9.59 -24.83
C GLY A 99 -2.91 -10.31 -24.63
N ARG A 100 -2.89 -11.63 -24.43
CA ARG A 100 -4.05 -12.46 -24.06
C ARG A 100 -3.63 -13.57 -23.10
N HIS A 101 -4.51 -13.93 -22.17
CA HIS A 101 -4.36 -15.13 -21.36
C HIS A 101 -4.85 -16.35 -22.18
N PRO A 102 -4.17 -17.51 -22.15
CA PRO A 102 -4.70 -18.71 -22.79
C PRO A 102 -5.99 -19.17 -22.10
N GLU A 103 -6.91 -19.78 -22.84
CA GLU A 103 -8.08 -20.42 -22.22
C GLU A 103 -7.62 -21.56 -21.31
N VAL A 104 -8.19 -21.61 -20.11
CA VAL A 104 -7.97 -22.67 -19.13
C VAL A 104 -9.33 -23.17 -18.65
N GLY A 105 -9.37 -24.40 -18.15
CA GLY A 105 -10.59 -24.97 -17.57
C GLY A 105 -11.03 -24.24 -16.28
N ASP A 106 -12.06 -24.77 -15.63
CA ASP A 106 -12.49 -24.27 -14.33
C ASP A 106 -11.40 -24.55 -13.27
N ILE A 107 -10.73 -23.49 -12.83
CA ILE A 107 -9.63 -23.51 -11.85
C ILE A 107 -9.93 -22.67 -10.61
N PHE A 108 -11.19 -22.25 -10.44
CA PHE A 108 -11.58 -21.23 -9.47
C PHE A 108 -11.99 -21.80 -8.10
N ASP A 109 -11.90 -23.11 -7.92
CA ASP A 109 -12.17 -23.80 -6.66
C ASP A 109 -11.02 -23.69 -5.63
N ASN A 110 -9.81 -23.33 -6.09
CA ASN A 110 -8.62 -23.27 -5.24
C ASN A 110 -7.66 -22.14 -5.65
N VAL A 111 -8.10 -20.90 -5.50
CA VAL A 111 -7.33 -19.69 -5.86
C VAL A 111 -6.52 -19.20 -4.65
N PRO A 112 -5.22 -18.88 -4.78
CA PRO A 112 -4.44 -18.85 -6.02
C PRO A 112 -3.68 -20.15 -6.36
N ALA A 113 -3.76 -21.19 -5.53
CA ALA A 113 -2.98 -22.42 -5.75
C ALA A 113 -3.10 -22.99 -7.17
N SER A 114 -4.30 -23.01 -7.76
CA SER A 114 -4.51 -23.48 -9.14
C SER A 114 -3.81 -22.60 -10.18
N CYS A 115 -3.71 -21.28 -9.94
CA CYS A 115 -3.02 -20.34 -10.83
C CYS A 115 -1.50 -20.60 -10.86
N LEU A 116 -0.94 -21.06 -9.74
CA LEU A 116 0.49 -21.34 -9.59
C LEU A 116 0.95 -22.54 -10.44
N SER A 117 0.03 -23.39 -10.91
CA SER A 117 0.36 -24.52 -11.79
C SER A 117 1.07 -24.07 -13.07
N CYS A 118 0.66 -22.92 -13.62
CA CYS A 118 1.33 -22.28 -14.75
C CYS A 118 2.25 -21.15 -14.28
N HIS A 119 1.81 -20.30 -13.35
CA HIS A 119 2.52 -19.10 -12.90
C HIS A 119 3.54 -19.34 -11.76
N GLY A 120 4.11 -20.54 -11.64
CA GLY A 120 5.11 -20.85 -10.62
C GLY A 120 6.42 -20.03 -10.73
N GLU A 121 7.25 -20.07 -9.69
CA GLU A 121 8.49 -19.29 -9.57
C GLU A 121 9.50 -19.52 -10.71
N GLY A 122 9.50 -20.72 -11.30
CA GLY A 122 10.36 -21.11 -12.41
C GLY A 122 9.64 -21.22 -13.77
N SER A 123 8.45 -20.62 -13.92
CA SER A 123 7.71 -20.73 -15.18
C SER A 123 8.47 -20.09 -16.33
N GLU A 124 8.65 -20.83 -17.43
CA GLU A 124 9.23 -20.33 -18.67
C GLU A 124 8.16 -19.83 -19.66
N THR A 125 6.91 -20.25 -19.46
CA THR A 125 5.79 -20.00 -20.38
C THR A 125 4.81 -18.96 -19.85
N SER A 126 4.97 -18.52 -18.60
CA SER A 126 4.13 -17.48 -18.02
C SER A 126 4.92 -16.60 -17.04
N PRO A 127 4.43 -15.37 -16.75
CA PRO A 127 5.03 -14.54 -15.72
C PRO A 127 4.91 -15.19 -14.32
N PRO A 128 6.00 -15.28 -13.54
CA PRO A 128 5.93 -15.75 -12.16
C PRO A 128 4.91 -14.96 -11.33
N PHE A 129 4.01 -15.68 -10.66
CA PHE A 129 2.84 -15.16 -9.96
C PHE A 129 3.21 -14.08 -8.95
N SER A 130 4.17 -14.35 -8.07
CA SER A 130 4.59 -13.42 -7.01
C SER A 130 5.04 -12.07 -7.56
N LYS A 131 5.87 -12.07 -8.60
CA LYS A 131 6.35 -10.85 -9.26
C LYS A 131 5.20 -10.10 -9.94
N MET A 132 4.36 -10.82 -10.66
CA MET A 132 3.23 -10.25 -11.39
C MET A 132 2.20 -9.62 -10.44
N ILE A 133 1.76 -10.34 -9.41
CA ILE A 133 0.74 -9.87 -8.47
C ILE A 133 1.22 -8.66 -7.68
N HIS A 134 2.47 -8.64 -7.23
CA HIS A 134 3.06 -7.45 -6.61
C HIS A 134 3.12 -6.27 -7.59
N ALA A 135 3.52 -6.49 -8.85
CA ALA A 135 3.49 -5.42 -9.84
C ALA A 135 2.07 -4.88 -10.06
N ILE A 136 1.06 -5.75 -10.07
CA ILE A 136 -0.34 -5.35 -10.26
C ILE A 136 -0.85 -4.51 -9.08
N HIS A 137 -0.61 -4.95 -7.84
CA HIS A 137 -1.22 -4.36 -6.63
C HIS A 137 -0.35 -3.32 -5.92
N LEU A 138 0.98 -3.33 -6.11
CA LEU A 138 1.92 -2.49 -5.36
C LEU A 138 2.65 -1.45 -6.22
N THR A 139 2.18 -1.20 -7.45
CA THR A 139 2.76 -0.17 -8.32
C THR A 139 1.69 0.72 -8.95
N GLY A 140 2.05 1.99 -9.21
CA GLY A 140 1.16 3.01 -9.78
C GLY A 140 0.74 4.11 -8.79
N GLY A 141 1.15 4.01 -7.51
CA GLY A 141 0.88 5.03 -6.50
C GLY A 141 -0.60 5.31 -6.35
N GLU A 142 -0.99 6.59 -6.41
CA GLU A 142 -2.38 7.06 -6.29
C GLU A 142 -3.34 6.47 -7.35
N ALA A 143 -2.83 5.97 -8.48
CA ALA A 143 -3.66 5.31 -9.48
C ALA A 143 -3.98 3.84 -9.14
N ASN A 144 -3.42 3.30 -8.06
CA ASN A 144 -3.60 1.90 -7.68
C ASN A 144 -4.61 1.74 -6.54
N HIS A 145 -5.73 1.07 -6.83
CA HIS A 145 -6.80 0.81 -5.86
C HIS A 145 -6.32 0.07 -4.60
N PHE A 146 -5.37 -0.86 -4.72
CA PHE A 146 -4.85 -1.57 -3.55
C PHE A 146 -4.03 -0.64 -2.65
N LEU A 147 -3.22 0.25 -3.24
CA LEU A 147 -2.46 1.22 -2.47
C LEU A 147 -3.36 2.29 -1.83
N THR A 148 -4.42 2.72 -2.50
CA THR A 148 -5.29 3.81 -2.01
C THR A 148 -6.35 3.34 -1.02
N LEU A 149 -6.97 2.18 -1.25
CA LEU A 149 -8.05 1.67 -0.41
C LEU A 149 -7.55 0.75 0.72
N PHE A 150 -6.48 0.00 0.45
CA PHE A 150 -5.96 -1.04 1.35
C PHE A 150 -4.55 -0.73 1.86
N GLN A 151 -4.02 0.46 1.55
CA GLN A 151 -2.76 0.97 2.08
C GLN A 151 -1.54 0.09 1.83
N GLY A 152 -1.60 -0.78 0.81
CA GLY A 152 -0.53 -1.73 0.52
C GLY A 152 -0.34 -2.79 1.62
N GLU A 153 -1.38 -3.11 2.40
CA GLU A 153 -1.27 -4.03 3.54
C GLU A 153 -0.90 -5.46 3.11
N CYS A 154 0.33 -5.86 3.39
CA CYS A 154 0.86 -7.18 3.03
C CYS A 154 0.01 -8.30 3.62
N THR A 155 -0.55 -8.08 4.83
CA THR A 155 -1.31 -9.11 5.53
C THR A 155 -2.70 -9.36 4.95
N HIS A 156 -3.15 -8.57 3.97
CA HIS A 156 -4.35 -8.90 3.21
C HIS A 156 -4.13 -10.10 2.28
N CYS A 157 -2.91 -10.30 1.79
CA CYS A 157 -2.56 -11.45 0.95
C CYS A 157 -1.81 -12.52 1.73
N HIS A 158 -0.86 -12.11 2.57
CA HIS A 158 0.03 -13.02 3.30
C HIS A 158 -0.45 -13.22 4.73
N LYS A 159 -0.34 -14.43 5.25
CA LYS A 159 -0.70 -14.77 6.62
C LYS A 159 0.52 -15.31 7.36
N LEU A 160 0.85 -14.67 8.48
CA LEU A 160 1.93 -15.07 9.36
C LEU A 160 1.40 -16.07 10.37
N ASP A 161 1.94 -17.28 10.35
CA ASP A 161 1.87 -18.15 11.51
C ASP A 161 2.82 -17.62 12.59
N GLN A 162 2.27 -17.06 13.66
CA GLN A 162 3.06 -16.45 14.73
C GLN A 162 3.83 -17.46 15.59
N ALA A 163 3.44 -18.74 15.57
CA ALA A 163 4.15 -19.78 16.29
C ALA A 163 5.40 -20.24 15.54
N THR A 164 5.33 -20.32 14.21
CA THR A 164 6.44 -20.83 13.37
C THR A 164 7.24 -19.75 12.65
N GLY A 165 6.68 -18.55 12.50
CA GLY A 165 7.25 -17.46 11.72
C GLY A 165 7.06 -17.60 10.20
N LEU A 166 6.33 -18.62 9.75
CA LEU A 166 6.12 -18.88 8.32
C LEU A 166 5.04 -17.96 7.75
N TRP A 167 5.32 -17.41 6.56
CA TRP A 167 4.33 -16.68 5.77
C TRP A 167 3.77 -17.58 4.69
N THR A 168 2.44 -17.58 4.56
CA THR A 168 1.72 -18.31 3.52
C THR A 168 0.71 -17.41 2.83
N ILE A 169 0.21 -17.85 1.68
CA ILE A 169 -0.96 -17.26 1.04
C ILE A 169 -2.05 -18.34 1.08
N PRO A 170 -3.15 -18.13 1.82
CA PRO A 170 -4.24 -19.08 1.86
C PRO A 170 -4.87 -19.20 0.48
N SER A 171 -5.41 -20.38 0.18
CA SER A 171 -6.19 -20.62 -1.03
C SER A 171 -7.62 -20.98 -0.68
N GLY A 172 -8.55 -20.66 -1.58
CA GLY A 172 -9.96 -20.97 -1.41
C GLY A 172 -10.75 -20.86 -2.71
N ALA A 173 -11.98 -21.35 -2.66
CA ALA A 173 -12.90 -21.25 -3.79
C ALA A 173 -13.35 -19.80 -3.98
N GLU A 174 -13.46 -19.39 -5.25
CA GLU A 174 -14.13 -18.17 -5.64
C GLU A 174 -15.55 -18.13 -5.06
N LYS A 175 -15.94 -16.98 -4.53
CA LYS A 175 -17.29 -16.75 -4.03
C LYS A 175 -18.21 -16.42 -5.19
N LYS A 176 -19.34 -17.12 -5.26
CA LYS A 176 -20.33 -16.98 -6.34
C LYS A 176 -21.13 -15.68 -6.23
#